data_AF-A0A2N8P0S7-F1
#
_entry.id   AF-A0A2N8P0S7-F1
#
_cell.length_a   1.000
_cell.length_b   1.000
_cell.length_c   1.000
_cell.angle_alpha   90.00
_cell.angle_beta   90.00
_cell.angle_gamma   90.00
#
_symmetry.space_group_name_H-M   'P 1'
#
loop_
_entity.id
_entity.type
_entity.pdbx_description
1 polymer ?
#
loop_
_entity_poly.entity_id
_entity_poly.type
_entity_poly.pdbx_seq_one_letter_code
_entity_poly.pdbx_strand_id
1 'polypeptide(L)'
;MTGAARRTPGEELLLARVSAAAGRERLGKRCATYAGAAHTAYAMTRWPRAIRDLLAFAGCGGRHGAKGHEDARLDLYEHGMTIAVKGRIHVVRYDSTAVFPAGPASRYASACTLTDVHGARVLLHGGPGQEDTAEWWSEIRRGVTRAQLSTALAALGRGERLTFGDVWLTREDLGYGEICVRWQQIRRVRFREGAVELDVDGTWHGLGSGASEIPNPFVLRALVESLGPEGAR
;
A
#
# COMPACT_ATOMS: atom_id res chain seq x y z
N MET A 1 -35.25 -5.36 -19.12
CA MET A 1 -34.03 -5.68 -19.89
C MET A 1 -33.26 -4.39 -20.11
N THR A 2 -32.37 -4.04 -19.19
CA THR A 2 -31.59 -2.80 -19.24
C THR A 2 -30.46 -3.00 -20.25
N GLY A 3 -30.57 -2.39 -21.42
CA GLY A 3 -29.55 -2.44 -22.46
C GLY A 3 -28.24 -1.87 -21.91
N ALA A 4 -27.16 -2.64 -21.97
CA ALA A 4 -25.83 -2.16 -21.63
C ALA A 4 -25.54 -0.92 -22.49
N ALA A 5 -25.36 0.23 -21.84
CA ALA A 5 -24.98 1.46 -22.52
C ALA A 5 -23.74 1.20 -23.37
N ARG A 6 -23.80 1.58 -24.64
CA ARG A 6 -22.72 1.37 -25.60
C ARG A 6 -21.53 2.22 -25.14
N ARG A 7 -20.40 1.56 -24.85
CA ARG A 7 -19.17 2.24 -24.41
C ARG A 7 -18.68 3.19 -25.49
N THR A 8 -18.06 4.29 -25.08
CA THR A 8 -17.42 5.19 -26.02
C THR A 8 -16.11 4.58 -26.53
N PRO A 9 -15.65 4.91 -27.76
CA PRO A 9 -14.36 4.45 -28.26
C PRO A 9 -13.17 4.79 -27.35
N GLY A 10 -13.26 5.93 -26.63
CA GLY A 10 -12.25 6.34 -25.64
C GLY A 10 -12.18 5.42 -24.42
N GLU A 11 -13.33 4.98 -23.91
CA GLU A 11 -13.41 4.01 -22.82
C GLU A 11 -12.86 2.64 -23.23
N GLU A 12 -13.19 2.18 -24.43
CA GLU A 12 -12.68 0.90 -24.96
C GLU A 12 -11.15 0.93 -25.09
N LEU A 13 -10.59 2.03 -25.61
CA LEU A 13 -9.15 2.21 -25.69
C LEU A 13 -8.49 2.24 -24.30
N LEU A 14 -9.11 2.90 -23.32
CA LEU A 14 -8.60 2.91 -21.94
C LEU A 14 -8.59 1.50 -21.35
N LEU A 15 -9.68 0.75 -21.49
CA LEU A 15 -9.78 -0.63 -21.02
C LEU A 15 -8.74 -1.54 -21.66
N ALA A 16 -8.50 -1.38 -22.96
CA ALA A 16 -7.46 -2.12 -23.67
C ALA A 16 -6.07 -1.79 -23.12
N ARG A 17 -5.76 -0.51 -22.90
CA ARG A 17 -4.47 -0.06 -22.33
C ARG A 17 -4.27 -0.57 -20.90
N VAL A 18 -5.30 -0.53 -20.06
CA VAL A 18 -5.28 -1.07 -18.70
C VAL A 18 -5.01 -2.57 -18.71
N SER A 19 -5.75 -3.31 -19.54
CA SER A 19 -5.59 -4.78 -19.63
C SER A 19 -4.21 -5.15 -20.16
N ALA A 20 -3.69 -4.41 -21.15
CA ALA A 20 -2.34 -4.60 -21.66
C ALA A 20 -1.26 -4.30 -20.61
N ALA A 21 -1.44 -3.25 -19.79
CA ALA A 21 -0.53 -2.93 -18.70
C ALA A 21 -0.54 -4.02 -17.61
N ALA A 22 -1.72 -4.48 -17.21
CA ALA A 22 -1.87 -5.58 -16.26
C ALA A 22 -1.26 -6.89 -16.77
N GLY A 23 -1.41 -7.19 -18.07
CA GLY A 23 -0.82 -8.36 -18.71
C GLY A 23 0.70 -8.34 -18.71
N ARG A 24 1.32 -7.18 -19.00
CA ARG A 24 2.78 -7.02 -18.96
C ARG A 24 3.36 -7.29 -17.58
N GLU A 25 2.68 -6.80 -16.53
CA GLU A 25 3.10 -6.99 -15.13
C GLU A 25 2.55 -8.26 -14.48
N ARG A 26 1.90 -9.14 -15.27
CA ARG A 26 1.38 -10.45 -14.82
C ARG A 26 0.47 -10.36 -13.59
N LEU A 27 -0.42 -9.37 -13.55
CA LEU A 27 -1.28 -9.15 -12.39
C LEU A 27 -2.35 -10.24 -12.17
N GLY A 28 -2.56 -11.13 -13.13
CA GLY A 28 -3.55 -12.21 -13.07
C GLY A 28 -4.93 -11.79 -13.56
N LYS A 29 -5.98 -12.46 -13.08
CA LYS A 29 -7.37 -12.16 -13.41
C LYS A 29 -7.83 -10.88 -12.71
N ARG A 30 -8.70 -10.10 -13.37
CA ARG A 30 -9.36 -8.94 -12.75
C ARG A 30 -10.44 -9.42 -11.78
N CYS A 31 -10.40 -8.90 -10.56
CA CYS A 31 -11.32 -9.23 -9.48
C CYS A 31 -12.43 -8.19 -9.34
N ALA A 32 -12.08 -6.90 -9.39
CA ALA A 32 -13.01 -5.80 -9.17
C ALA A 32 -12.61 -4.53 -9.93
N THR A 33 -13.57 -3.62 -10.11
CA THR A 33 -13.37 -2.31 -10.72
C THR A 33 -14.11 -1.25 -9.91
N TYR A 34 -13.42 -0.15 -9.61
CA TYR A 34 -13.97 1.02 -8.92
C TYR A 34 -13.72 2.29 -9.73
N ALA A 35 -14.74 3.14 -9.88
CA ALA A 35 -14.62 4.46 -10.47
C ALA A 35 -14.24 5.52 -9.42
N GLY A 36 -13.60 6.62 -9.80
CA GLY A 36 -13.41 7.81 -8.95
C GLY A 36 -12.38 7.70 -7.81
N ALA A 37 -11.69 6.57 -7.65
CA ALA A 37 -10.93 6.26 -6.42
C ALA A 37 -9.49 6.84 -6.34
N ALA A 38 -9.02 7.61 -7.33
CA ALA A 38 -7.59 7.91 -7.46
C ALA A 38 -7.28 9.33 -7.93
N HIS A 39 -6.28 9.94 -7.29
CA HIS A 39 -5.70 11.21 -7.72
C HIS A 39 -4.17 11.10 -7.74
N THR A 40 -3.52 11.50 -8.83
CA THR A 40 -2.05 11.61 -8.79
C THR A 40 -1.68 12.76 -7.87
N ALA A 41 -1.13 12.47 -6.69
CA ALA A 41 -0.46 13.47 -5.88
C ALA A 41 0.78 13.92 -6.64
N TYR A 42 0.90 15.24 -6.88
CA TYR A 42 2.12 15.82 -7.42
C TYR A 42 3.22 15.62 -6.38
N ALA A 43 4.31 14.93 -6.76
CA ALA A 43 5.40 14.59 -5.85
C ALA A 43 5.99 15.86 -5.22
N MET A 44 5.74 16.09 -3.92
CA MET A 44 6.68 16.87 -3.13
C MET A 44 7.89 15.98 -2.87
N THR A 45 8.91 16.17 -3.71
CA THR A 45 10.26 15.73 -3.43
C THR A 45 10.78 16.45 -2.19
N ARG A 46 10.70 15.79 -1.04
CA ARG A 46 11.76 15.74 -0.04
C ARG A 46 11.42 14.64 0.96
N TRP A 47 12.45 13.89 1.35
CA TRP A 47 12.76 13.32 2.68
C TRP A 47 13.67 12.08 2.49
N PRO A 48 14.56 11.78 3.46
CA PRO A 48 15.97 11.48 3.19
C PRO A 48 16.30 10.03 2.87
N ARG A 49 17.50 9.88 2.31
CA ARG A 49 18.20 8.69 1.81
C ARG A 49 18.19 7.52 2.81
N ALA A 50 17.29 6.54 2.63
CA ALA A 50 17.47 5.22 3.25
C ALA A 50 16.76 4.06 2.51
N ILE A 51 16.48 4.20 1.22
CA ILE A 51 16.20 3.04 0.36
C ILE A 51 17.18 3.10 -0.79
N ARG A 52 18.39 2.62 -0.51
CA ARG A 52 19.39 2.31 -1.51
C ARG A 52 19.18 0.85 -1.85
N ASP A 53 18.30 0.59 -2.81
CA ASP A 53 18.64 -0.22 -3.98
C ASP A 53 17.48 -0.31 -4.98
N LEU A 54 17.86 -0.25 -6.25
CA LEU A 54 17.09 -0.38 -7.50
C LEU A 54 16.45 0.88 -8.13
N LEU A 55 17.35 1.58 -8.84
CA LEU A 55 17.26 2.10 -10.22
C LEU A 55 16.49 3.39 -10.55
N ALA A 56 17.26 4.31 -11.10
CA ALA A 56 16.87 5.53 -11.81
C ALA A 56 16.53 5.24 -13.29
N PHE A 57 15.60 6.02 -13.88
CA PHE A 57 15.86 6.92 -15.01
C PHE A 57 14.61 7.73 -15.42
N ALA A 58 14.86 8.71 -16.31
CA ALA A 58 14.16 9.95 -16.60
C ALA A 58 12.83 9.92 -17.38
N GLY A 59 11.95 10.89 -17.04
CA GLY A 59 11.45 12.00 -17.89
C GLY A 59 10.64 11.74 -19.18
N CYS A 60 9.44 12.35 -19.28
CA CYS A 60 8.95 13.11 -20.45
C CYS A 60 7.52 13.70 -20.29
N GLY A 61 7.38 15.00 -20.62
CA GLY A 61 6.41 15.55 -21.61
C GLY A 61 4.90 15.51 -21.33
N GLY A 62 4.22 16.66 -21.37
CA GLY A 62 2.80 16.84 -21.04
C GLY A 62 1.79 16.80 -22.20
N ARG A 63 0.50 17.05 -21.90
CA ARG A 63 -0.43 17.99 -22.58
C ARG A 63 -1.82 17.94 -21.92
N HIS A 64 -2.48 19.11 -21.86
CA HIS A 64 -3.79 19.38 -21.24
C HIS A 64 -4.97 19.07 -22.18
N GLY A 65 -6.12 18.71 -21.59
CA GLY A 65 -7.47 18.64 -22.18
C GLY A 65 -8.21 17.40 -21.67
N ALA A 66 -9.45 17.39 -21.17
CA ALA A 66 -10.52 18.38 -21.04
C ALA A 66 -11.28 18.13 -19.70
N LYS A 67 -12.03 19.13 -19.22
CA LYS A 67 -12.84 19.04 -17.99
C LYS A 67 -14.02 18.07 -18.17
N GLY A 68 -13.91 16.91 -17.54
CA GLY A 68 -14.99 16.01 -17.15
C GLY A 68 -14.58 15.34 -15.84
N HIS A 69 -15.46 15.27 -14.86
CA HIS A 69 -15.14 14.96 -13.46
C HIS A 69 -14.86 13.46 -13.17
N GLU A 70 -14.34 12.65 -14.13
CA GLU A 70 -14.42 11.17 -14.09
C GLU A 70 -13.16 10.37 -14.48
N ASP A 71 -11.97 10.97 -14.56
CA ASP A 71 -10.81 10.26 -15.16
C ASP A 71 -10.05 9.29 -14.24
N ALA A 72 -10.61 8.89 -13.10
CA ALA A 72 -9.97 7.99 -12.14
C ALA A 72 -10.65 6.61 -12.13
N ARG A 73 -9.87 5.55 -12.34
CA ARG A 73 -10.34 4.16 -12.30
C ARG A 73 -9.32 3.27 -11.61
N LEU A 74 -9.80 2.45 -10.69
CA LEU A 74 -9.04 1.44 -9.99
C LEU A 74 -9.54 0.06 -10.45
N ASP A 75 -8.67 -0.77 -11.01
CA ASP A 75 -8.97 -2.17 -11.28
C ASP A 75 -8.08 -3.05 -10.39
N LEU A 76 -8.72 -3.88 -9.56
CA LEU A 76 -8.04 -4.83 -8.68
C LEU A 76 -7.91 -6.17 -9.40
N TYR A 77 -6.74 -6.78 -9.26
CA TYR A 77 -6.37 -8.08 -9.81
C TYR A 77 -5.89 -9.01 -8.70
N GLU A 78 -5.67 -10.28 -9.04
CA GLU A 78 -5.20 -11.31 -8.11
C GLU A 78 -3.85 -10.96 -7.44
N HIS A 79 -2.92 -10.39 -8.21
CA HIS A 79 -1.54 -10.11 -7.76
C HIS A 79 -1.19 -8.62 -7.72
N GLY A 80 -2.16 -7.73 -7.96
CA GLY A 80 -1.91 -6.30 -7.98
C GLY A 80 -3.12 -5.49 -8.37
N MET A 81 -2.88 -4.26 -8.80
CA MET A 81 -3.92 -3.35 -9.25
C MET A 81 -3.39 -2.42 -10.34
N THR A 82 -4.30 -1.84 -11.11
CA THR A 82 -4.00 -0.73 -12.01
C THR A 82 -4.81 0.49 -11.62
N ILE A 83 -4.18 1.65 -11.68
CA ILE A 83 -4.78 2.94 -11.37
C ILE A 83 -4.67 3.81 -12.60
N ALA A 84 -5.77 3.98 -13.31
CA ALA A 84 -5.87 4.93 -14.41
C ALA A 84 -6.30 6.29 -13.86
N VAL A 85 -5.48 7.32 -14.07
CA VAL A 85 -5.78 8.69 -13.63
C VAL A 85 -5.20 9.69 -14.63
N LYS A 86 -6.03 10.62 -15.12
CA LYS A 86 -5.62 11.67 -16.07
C LYS A 86 -4.85 11.11 -17.29
N GLY A 87 -5.35 10.01 -17.86
CA GLY A 87 -4.76 9.34 -19.03
C GLY A 87 -3.47 8.54 -18.78
N ARG A 88 -2.94 8.55 -17.56
CA ARG A 88 -1.82 7.71 -17.11
C ARG A 88 -2.33 6.45 -16.44
N ILE A 89 -1.60 5.35 -16.58
CA ILE A 89 -1.91 4.07 -15.93
C ILE A 89 -0.73 3.71 -15.07
N HIS A 90 -0.95 3.68 -13.77
CA HIS A 90 0.01 3.13 -12.81
C HIS A 90 -0.31 1.67 -12.60
N VAL A 91 0.72 0.84 -12.54
CA VAL A 91 0.59 -0.58 -12.23
C VAL A 91 1.26 -0.84 -10.89
N VAL A 92 0.55 -1.47 -9.98
CA VAL A 92 1.02 -1.75 -8.62
C VAL A 92 0.98 -3.26 -8.42
N ARG A 93 2.10 -3.86 -8.01
CA ARG A 93 2.15 -5.27 -7.62
C ARG A 93 2.05 -5.41 -6.10
N TYR A 94 1.25 -6.35 -5.63
CA TYR A 94 1.04 -6.53 -4.19
C TYR A 94 2.27 -7.04 -3.45
N ASP A 95 3.13 -7.80 -4.12
CA ASP A 95 4.34 -8.37 -3.52
C ASP A 95 5.47 -7.35 -3.30
N SER A 96 5.46 -6.23 -4.01
CA SER A 96 6.55 -5.24 -3.96
C SER A 96 6.11 -3.82 -3.60
N THR A 97 4.81 -3.52 -3.55
CA THR A 97 4.34 -2.16 -3.26
C THR A 97 4.56 -1.79 -1.80
N ALA A 98 4.87 -0.50 -1.58
CA ALA A 98 4.79 0.15 -0.28
C ALA A 98 3.51 0.98 -0.20
N VAL A 99 2.70 0.69 0.82
CA VAL A 99 1.44 1.34 1.14
C VAL A 99 1.61 2.18 2.40
N PHE A 100 1.39 3.48 2.27
CA PHE A 100 1.41 4.43 3.36
C PHE A 100 -0.03 4.89 3.61
N PRO A 101 -0.66 4.53 4.75
CA PRO A 101 -1.98 5.08 5.06
C PRO A 101 -1.86 6.59 5.26
N ALA A 102 -2.88 7.34 4.83
CA ALA A 102 -2.93 8.76 5.15
C ALA A 102 -3.10 8.94 6.66
N GLY A 103 -2.34 9.89 7.22
CA GLY A 103 -2.41 10.20 8.65
C GLY A 103 -3.80 10.70 9.09
N PRO A 104 -4.04 10.77 10.41
CA PRO A 104 -5.33 11.17 10.99
C PRO A 104 -5.75 12.61 10.63
N ALA A 105 -4.81 13.46 10.20
CA ALA A 105 -5.06 14.81 9.70
C ALA A 105 -5.58 14.85 8.25
N SER A 106 -5.68 13.70 7.58
CA SER A 106 -6.26 13.62 6.25
C SER A 106 -7.75 13.93 6.32
N ARG A 107 -8.21 14.86 5.47
CA ARG A 107 -9.65 15.13 5.27
C ARG A 107 -10.41 13.91 4.72
N TYR A 108 -9.68 12.88 4.29
CA TYR A 108 -10.21 11.64 3.76
C TYR A 108 -9.83 10.50 4.70
N ALA A 109 -10.83 9.93 5.37
CA ALA A 109 -10.67 8.81 6.32
C ALA A 109 -10.11 7.52 5.68
N SER A 110 -9.96 7.50 4.36
CA SER A 110 -9.51 6.33 3.60
C SER A 110 -8.67 6.76 2.40
N ALA A 111 -7.64 7.56 2.68
CA ALA A 111 -6.59 7.85 1.72
C ALA A 111 -5.36 6.97 1.99
N CYS A 112 -4.65 6.57 0.94
CA CYS A 112 -3.36 5.90 1.06
C CYS A 112 -2.46 6.26 -0.13
N THR A 113 -1.16 6.28 0.10
CA THR A 113 -0.16 6.41 -0.96
C THR A 113 0.42 5.03 -1.26
N LEU A 114 0.44 4.67 -2.54
CA LEU A 114 1.00 3.42 -3.05
C LEU A 114 2.23 3.72 -3.89
N THR A 115 3.15 2.77 -3.97
CA THR A 115 4.28 2.81 -4.90
C THR A 115 4.02 1.86 -6.05
N ASP A 116 4.10 2.35 -7.28
CA ASP A 116 3.91 1.57 -8.50
C ASP A 116 5.19 0.81 -8.91
N VAL A 117 5.09 -0.04 -9.93
CA VAL A 117 6.21 -0.86 -10.43
C VAL A 117 7.40 -0.04 -10.95
N HIS A 118 7.22 1.26 -11.19
CA HIS A 118 8.26 2.18 -11.62
C HIS A 118 8.75 3.08 -10.46
N GLY A 119 8.35 2.79 -9.22
CA GLY A 119 8.70 3.57 -8.05
C GLY A 119 7.92 4.88 -7.90
N ALA A 120 6.96 5.17 -8.79
CA ALA A 120 6.16 6.38 -8.69
C ALA A 120 5.09 6.22 -7.61
N ARG A 121 4.86 7.28 -6.84
CA ARG A 121 3.86 7.31 -5.78
C ARG A 121 2.51 7.77 -6.31
N VAL A 122 1.45 7.07 -5.92
CA VAL A 122 0.06 7.35 -6.32
C VAL A 122 -0.80 7.46 -5.09
N LEU A 123 -1.57 8.55 -4.98
CA LEU A 123 -2.52 8.75 -3.90
C LEU A 123 -3.89 8.18 -4.30
N LEU A 124 -4.34 7.19 -3.56
CA LEU A 124 -5.73 6.74 -3.60
C LEU A 124 -6.49 7.43 -2.50
N HIS A 125 -7.68 7.93 -2.80
CA HIS A 125 -8.62 8.36 -1.79
C HIS A 125 -10.04 8.20 -2.31
N GLY A 126 -10.96 7.83 -1.42
CA GLY A 126 -12.38 7.84 -1.75
C GLY A 126 -12.85 9.24 -2.11
N GLY A 127 -13.71 9.35 -3.12
CA GLY A 127 -14.47 10.57 -3.36
C GLY A 127 -15.49 10.81 -2.23
N PRO A 128 -15.90 12.07 -1.99
CA PRO A 128 -17.01 12.34 -1.08
C PRO A 128 -18.28 11.60 -1.56
N GLY A 129 -18.89 10.81 -0.68
CA GLY A 129 -20.08 9.99 -1.01
C GLY A 129 -19.80 8.64 -1.66
N GLN A 130 -18.54 8.21 -1.74
CA GLN A 130 -18.17 6.91 -2.32
C GLN A 130 -18.22 5.80 -1.26
N GLU A 131 -19.34 5.09 -1.19
CA GLU A 131 -19.58 3.98 -0.26
C GLU A 131 -18.57 2.83 -0.42
N ASP A 132 -18.10 2.59 -1.65
CA ASP A 132 -17.16 1.50 -1.98
C ASP A 132 -15.74 1.69 -1.41
N THR A 133 -15.47 2.85 -0.80
CA THR A 133 -14.13 3.20 -0.31
C THR A 133 -13.59 2.21 0.73
N ALA A 134 -14.46 1.76 1.63
CA ALA A 134 -14.09 0.77 2.63
C ALA A 134 -13.79 -0.60 2.00
N GLU A 135 -14.49 -0.95 0.92
CA GLU A 135 -14.37 -2.24 0.26
C GLU A 135 -13.03 -2.37 -0.46
N TRP A 136 -12.72 -1.45 -1.39
CA TRP A 136 -11.47 -1.55 -2.14
C TRP A 136 -10.25 -1.38 -1.23
N TRP A 137 -10.34 -0.57 -0.18
CA TRP A 137 -9.25 -0.44 0.80
C TRP A 137 -9.00 -1.76 1.54
N SER A 138 -10.07 -2.45 1.96
CA SER A 138 -9.98 -3.76 2.60
C SER A 138 -9.38 -4.80 1.65
N GLU A 139 -9.74 -4.77 0.37
CA GLU A 139 -9.16 -5.65 -0.65
C GLU A 139 -7.67 -5.40 -0.87
N ILE A 140 -7.25 -4.14 -0.99
CA ILE A 140 -5.83 -3.78 -1.11
C ILE A 140 -5.04 -4.30 0.09
N ARG A 141 -5.51 -4.04 1.31
CA ARG A 141 -4.86 -4.53 2.54
C ARG A 141 -4.72 -6.05 2.53
N ARG A 142 -5.80 -6.78 2.24
CA ARG A 142 -5.78 -8.25 2.16
C ARG A 142 -4.85 -8.76 1.07
N GLY A 143 -4.85 -8.13 -0.10
CA GLY A 143 -4.01 -8.48 -1.24
C GLY A 143 -2.53 -8.33 -0.93
N VAL A 144 -2.13 -7.16 -0.41
CA VAL A 144 -0.75 -6.85 -0.04
C VAL A 144 -0.29 -7.74 1.14
N THR A 145 -1.08 -7.89 2.20
CA THR A 145 -0.74 -8.80 3.30
C THR A 145 -0.50 -10.22 2.80
N ARG A 146 -1.43 -10.78 2.02
CA ARG A 146 -1.31 -12.15 1.52
C ARG A 146 -0.09 -12.34 0.62
N ALA A 147 0.23 -11.36 -0.22
CA ALA A 147 1.37 -11.43 -1.13
C ALA A 147 2.72 -11.31 -0.42
N GLN A 148 2.81 -10.50 0.65
CA GLN A 148 4.08 -10.20 1.32
C GLN A 148 4.35 -11.09 2.54
N LEU A 149 3.30 -11.56 3.24
CA LEU A 149 3.44 -12.23 4.54
C LEU A 149 4.27 -13.52 4.46
N SER A 150 4.01 -14.39 3.48
CA SER A 150 4.71 -15.67 3.35
C SER A 150 6.21 -15.47 3.09
N THR A 151 6.55 -14.58 2.17
CA THR A 151 7.94 -14.21 1.85
C THR A 151 8.64 -13.57 3.04
N ALA A 152 7.95 -12.67 3.76
CA ALA A 152 8.47 -12.01 4.95
C ALA A 152 8.75 -13.04 6.08
N LEU A 153 7.82 -13.95 6.36
CA LEU A 153 8.05 -15.03 7.33
C LEU A 153 9.19 -15.95 6.92
N ALA A 154 9.32 -16.27 5.63
CA ALA A 154 10.44 -17.05 5.12
C ALA A 154 11.79 -16.34 5.29
N ALA A 155 11.85 -15.02 5.08
CA ALA A 155 13.04 -14.20 5.32
C ALA A 155 13.45 -14.22 6.79
N LEU A 156 12.50 -14.00 7.70
CA LEU A 156 12.73 -14.11 9.15
C LEU A 156 13.18 -15.52 9.54
N GLY A 157 12.62 -16.56 8.92
CA GLY A 157 13.03 -17.95 9.11
C GLY A 157 14.49 -18.22 8.71
N ARG A 158 15.03 -17.45 7.76
CA ARG A 158 16.46 -17.46 7.37
C ARG A 158 17.35 -16.58 8.26
N GLY A 159 16.79 -15.93 9.28
CA GLY A 159 17.51 -15.01 10.16
C GLY A 159 17.69 -13.60 9.56
N GLU A 160 16.97 -13.26 8.50
CA GLU A 160 17.03 -11.92 7.92
C GLU A 160 16.29 -10.90 8.81
N ARG A 161 16.75 -9.65 8.76
CA ARG A 161 16.07 -8.50 9.36
C ARG A 161 15.14 -7.87 8.34
N LEU A 162 13.87 -7.69 8.73
CA LEU A 162 12.90 -6.93 7.93
C LEU A 162 12.75 -5.51 8.48
N THR A 163 12.63 -4.54 7.58
CA THR A 163 12.53 -3.11 7.91
C THR A 163 11.26 -2.49 7.33
N PHE A 164 10.53 -1.75 8.16
CA PHE A 164 9.32 -1.00 7.86
C PHE A 164 9.51 0.45 8.31
N GLY A 165 10.23 1.23 7.51
CA GLY A 165 10.69 2.55 7.94
C GLY A 165 11.69 2.40 9.08
N ASP A 166 11.47 3.12 10.18
CA ASP A 166 12.32 3.04 11.38
C ASP A 166 12.04 1.80 12.25
N VAL A 167 10.89 1.14 12.04
CA VAL A 167 10.58 -0.13 12.71
C VAL A 167 11.28 -1.26 11.98
N TRP A 168 11.89 -2.18 12.73
CA TRP A 168 12.49 -3.38 12.15
C TRP A 168 12.25 -4.59 13.04
N LEU A 169 12.27 -5.79 12.47
CA LEU A 169 12.14 -7.03 13.24
C LEU A 169 13.03 -8.15 12.70
N THR A 170 13.45 -9.01 13.61
CA THR A 170 14.03 -10.33 13.35
C THR A 170 13.12 -11.40 13.98
N ARG A 171 13.56 -12.66 13.95
CA ARG A 171 12.85 -13.75 14.62
C ARG A 171 12.90 -13.63 16.15
N GLU A 172 13.90 -12.94 16.69
CA GLU A 172 14.18 -12.82 18.12
C GLU A 172 13.76 -11.47 18.69
N ASP A 173 13.86 -10.41 17.87
CA ASP A 173 13.81 -9.03 18.32
C ASP A 173 12.85 -8.19 17.47
N LEU A 174 12.27 -7.19 18.12
CA LEU A 174 11.55 -6.07 17.51
C LEU A 174 12.24 -4.78 17.93
N GLY A 175 12.52 -3.89 16.97
CA GLY A 175 13.19 -2.63 17.24
C GLY A 175 12.60 -1.44 16.51
N TYR A 176 13.00 -0.26 16.99
CA TYR A 176 12.68 1.04 16.43
C TYR A 176 13.90 1.95 16.57
N GLY A 177 14.47 2.37 15.45
CA GLY A 177 15.75 3.09 15.45
C GLY A 177 16.83 2.29 16.18
N GLU A 178 17.38 2.86 17.25
CA GLU A 178 18.40 2.25 18.11
C GLU A 178 17.84 1.36 19.23
N ILE A 179 16.53 1.40 19.47
CA ILE A 179 15.88 0.63 20.54
C ILE A 179 15.54 -0.77 20.03
N CYS A 180 15.77 -1.78 20.87
CA CYS A 180 15.52 -3.19 20.58
C CYS A 180 14.91 -3.89 21.80
N VAL A 181 13.88 -4.71 21.58
CA VAL A 181 13.20 -5.50 22.60
C VAL A 181 13.04 -6.93 22.10
N ARG A 182 13.33 -7.92 22.95
CA ARG A 182 13.11 -9.33 22.61
C ARG A 182 11.61 -9.64 22.59
N TRP A 183 11.17 -10.47 21.64
CA TRP A 183 9.76 -10.90 21.58
C TRP A 183 9.24 -11.47 22.91
N GLN A 184 10.11 -12.15 23.68
CA GLN A 184 9.78 -12.70 25.00
C GLN A 184 9.41 -11.66 26.06
N GLN A 185 9.89 -10.43 25.92
CA GLN A 185 9.59 -9.32 26.84
C GLN A 185 8.31 -8.58 26.43
N ILE A 186 7.86 -8.76 25.19
CA ILE A 186 6.67 -8.12 24.64
C ILE A 186 5.45 -8.94 25.03
N ARG A 187 4.58 -8.35 25.85
CA ARG A 187 3.33 -8.99 26.28
C ARG A 187 2.21 -8.74 25.29
N ARG A 188 2.14 -7.54 24.73
CA ARG A 188 1.10 -7.11 23.80
C ARG A 188 1.66 -6.10 22.80
N VAL A 189 1.09 -6.09 21.61
CA VAL A 189 1.34 -5.04 20.62
C VAL A 189 0.02 -4.42 20.20
N ARG A 190 -0.01 -3.10 20.07
CA ARG A 190 -1.17 -2.34 19.60
C ARG A 190 -0.78 -1.41 18.47
N PHE A 191 -1.72 -1.20 17.56
CA PHE A 191 -1.60 -0.24 16.47
C PHE A 191 -2.66 0.84 16.70
N ARG A 192 -2.25 2.06 17.05
CA ARG A 192 -3.15 3.18 17.35
C ARG A 192 -2.72 4.43 16.61
N GLU A 193 -3.66 5.02 15.85
CA GLU A 193 -3.39 6.24 15.06
C GLU A 193 -2.10 6.11 14.22
N GLY A 194 -1.89 4.85 13.79
CA GLY A 194 -0.72 4.19 13.21
C GLY A 194 0.65 4.37 13.89
N ALA A 195 0.72 4.82 15.13
CA ALA A 195 1.83 4.40 15.98
C ALA A 195 1.74 2.89 16.27
N VAL A 196 2.89 2.27 16.48
CA VAL A 196 3.01 0.91 17.02
C VAL A 196 3.37 1.05 18.50
N GLU A 197 2.57 0.49 19.39
CA GLU A 197 2.81 0.51 20.83
C GLU A 197 3.12 -0.90 21.33
N LEU A 198 4.19 -1.04 22.11
CA LEU A 198 4.59 -2.30 22.74
C LEU A 198 4.32 -2.25 24.24
N ASP A 199 3.66 -3.28 24.78
CA ASP A 199 3.61 -3.54 26.21
C ASP A 199 4.82 -4.38 26.59
N VAL A 200 5.81 -3.74 27.19
CA VAL A 200 7.03 -4.38 27.71
C VAL A 200 6.91 -4.39 29.22
N ASP A 201 6.79 -5.59 29.79
CA ASP A 201 6.67 -5.80 31.22
C ASP A 201 5.57 -5.00 31.96
N GLY A 202 4.47 -4.67 31.26
CA GLY A 202 3.35 -3.90 31.80
C GLY A 202 3.42 -2.40 31.52
N THR A 203 4.47 -1.94 30.82
CA THR A 203 4.64 -0.54 30.42
C THR A 203 4.47 -0.40 28.91
N TRP A 204 3.62 0.54 28.49
CA TRP A 204 3.42 0.84 27.08
C TRP A 204 4.52 1.78 26.55
N HIS A 205 5.21 1.34 25.50
CA HIS A 205 6.22 2.10 24.78
C HIS A 205 5.75 2.35 23.35
N GLY A 206 5.60 3.62 22.96
CA GLY A 206 5.33 3.99 21.58
C GLY A 206 6.58 3.91 20.72
N LEU A 207 6.52 3.18 19.62
CA LEU A 207 7.53 3.15 18.57
C LEU A 207 7.20 4.24 17.55
N GLY A 208 7.87 5.39 17.71
CA GLY A 208 7.97 6.43 16.69
C GLY A 208 6.90 7.51 16.63
N SER A 209 7.23 8.54 15.84
CA SER A 209 6.40 9.72 15.61
C SER A 209 5.45 9.50 14.41
N GLY A 210 4.32 8.85 14.65
CA GLY A 210 3.14 8.86 13.77
C GLY A 210 3.16 7.84 12.61
N ALA A 211 2.00 7.22 12.38
CA ALA A 211 1.70 6.26 11.30
C ALA A 211 2.24 6.50 9.92
N SER A 212 2.37 7.76 9.57
CA SER A 212 2.41 8.18 8.17
C SER A 212 3.73 7.82 7.50
N GLU A 213 4.73 7.35 8.26
CA GLU A 213 6.06 7.01 7.77
C GLU A 213 6.33 5.50 7.71
N ILE A 214 5.52 4.68 8.39
CA ILE A 214 5.68 3.22 8.41
C ILE A 214 5.01 2.65 7.14
N PRO A 215 5.77 2.10 6.18
CA PRO A 215 5.20 1.42 5.03
C PRO A 215 4.50 0.12 5.48
N ASN A 216 3.44 -0.27 4.79
CA ASN A 216 2.76 -1.55 4.96
C ASN A 216 2.45 -1.90 6.43
N PRO A 217 1.85 -1.00 7.24
CA PRO A 217 1.69 -1.23 8.68
C PRO A 217 0.80 -2.43 9.00
N PHE A 218 -0.08 -2.84 8.08
CA PHE A 218 -0.89 -4.05 8.18
C PHE A 218 -0.12 -5.34 7.90
N VAL A 219 0.98 -5.30 7.13
CA VAL A 219 1.91 -6.43 6.98
C VAL A 219 2.73 -6.58 8.25
N LEU A 220 3.27 -5.47 8.76
CA LEU A 220 3.96 -5.43 10.04
C LEU A 220 3.08 -6.00 11.17
N ARG A 221 1.81 -5.58 11.23
CA ARG A 221 0.84 -6.15 12.19
C ARG A 221 0.68 -7.66 12.05
N ALA A 222 0.48 -8.17 10.84
CA ALA A 222 0.34 -9.62 10.63
C ALA A 222 1.60 -10.40 11.03
N LEU A 223 2.80 -9.83 10.82
CA LEU A 223 4.07 -10.42 11.25
C LEU A 223 4.18 -10.44 12.78
N VAL A 224 3.87 -9.32 13.43
CA VAL A 224 3.83 -9.21 14.89
C VAL A 224 2.85 -10.22 15.48
N GLU A 225 1.65 -10.38 14.90
CA GLU A 225 0.66 -11.37 15.34
C GLU A 225 1.18 -12.81 15.16
N SER A 226 1.96 -13.07 14.10
CA SER A 226 2.53 -14.40 13.83
C SER A 226 3.73 -14.75 14.73
N LEU A 227 4.56 -13.76 15.09
CA LEU A 227 5.77 -13.96 15.89
C LEU A 227 5.58 -13.73 17.39
N GLY A 228 4.58 -12.91 17.74
CA GLY A 228 4.31 -12.49 19.10
C GLY A 228 3.84 -13.63 20.01
N PRO A 229 3.58 -13.32 21.29
CA PRO A 229 3.25 -14.32 22.32
C PRO A 229 2.01 -15.17 22.02
N GLU A 230 1.13 -14.74 21.10
CA GLU A 230 -0.03 -15.51 20.66
C GLU A 230 0.26 -16.44 19.46
N GLY A 231 1.25 -16.13 18.61
CA GLY A 231 1.61 -16.92 17.43
C GLY A 231 2.70 -17.97 17.67
N ALA A 232 3.45 -17.86 18.77
CA ALA A 232 4.48 -18.83 19.18
C ALA A 232 3.93 -20.01 20.02
N ARG A 233 2.62 -20.25 20.00
CA ARG A 233 1.94 -21.37 20.68
C ARG A 233 1.59 -22.50 19.72
#